data_AF-A0A2M7SQD5-F1
#
_entry.id   AF-A0A2M7SQD5-F1
#
_cell.length_a   1.000
_cell.length_b   1.000
_cell.length_c   1.000
_cell.angle_alpha   90.00
_cell.angle_beta   90.00
_cell.angle_gamma   90.00
#
_symmetry.space_group_name_H-M   'P 1'
#
loop_
_entity.id
_entity.type
_entity.pdbx_description
1 polymer ?
#
loop_
_entity_poly.entity_id
_entity_poly.type
_entity_poly.pdbx_seq_one_letter_code
_entity_poly.pdbx_strand_id
1 'polypeptide(L)'
;LHMYVDGLWVHKDGCKTPADFEALLADITERTGLPISLDGVYRWVVFLPSRVNERVPVPNRYFGVFQDGSIKVRGIECRRRDTPPFIAKTQMTIMEILAKAEDAEHLKEVYPKALAFVHMEMEALRAGRVPLEKLLVSQKLSRELCEYSSPSPAARAVRQLQEDGKVVRPGQRVRFLFTLGKPGVRAWDVPEPPDLRYVDVKRYQTLLKRAVETVLAPIGQSVNGGKDKECPYLFPVKNIKPLGEGGTQQLDVHNLSPDHSFRNAIQGGEH
;
A
#
# COMPACT_ATOMS: atom_id res chain seq x y z
N LEU A 1 -13.15 17.05 -3.14
CA LEU A 1 -12.98 16.71 -4.57
C LEU A 1 -11.54 16.26 -4.78
N HIS A 2 -11.31 15.05 -5.25
CA HIS A 2 -10.00 14.60 -5.73
C HIS A 2 -10.14 14.27 -7.21
N MET A 3 -9.16 14.63 -8.05
CA MET A 3 -9.28 14.48 -9.50
C MET A 3 -7.97 13.98 -10.11
N TYR A 4 -8.09 13.07 -11.06
CA TYR A 4 -7.02 12.57 -11.92
C TYR A 4 -7.48 12.57 -13.37
N VAL A 5 -6.55 12.37 -14.30
CA VAL A 5 -6.73 12.45 -15.76
C VAL A 5 -8.03 11.78 -16.23
N ASP A 6 -8.38 10.62 -15.66
CA ASP A 6 -9.57 9.83 -16.03
C ASP A 6 -10.52 9.55 -14.84
N GLY A 7 -10.44 10.29 -13.73
CA GLY A 7 -11.23 9.95 -12.53
C GLY A 7 -11.51 11.11 -11.59
N LEU A 8 -12.75 11.16 -11.08
CA LEU A 8 -13.22 12.17 -10.13
C LEU A 8 -13.78 11.49 -8.87
N TRP A 9 -13.33 11.95 -7.71
CA TRP A 9 -13.88 11.56 -6.41
C TRP A 9 -14.61 12.74 -5.80
N VAL A 10 -15.92 12.57 -5.63
CA VAL A 10 -16.84 13.56 -5.10
C VAL A 10 -17.28 13.14 -3.71
N HIS A 11 -17.43 14.11 -2.82
CA HIS A 11 -17.99 13.92 -1.50
C HIS A 11 -19.08 14.95 -1.27
N LYS A 12 -20.25 14.49 -0.84
CA LYS A 12 -21.39 15.32 -0.46
C LYS A 12 -22.07 14.65 0.74
N ASP A 13 -22.28 15.43 1.80
CA ASP A 13 -22.92 14.92 3.01
C ASP A 13 -24.32 14.37 2.70
N GLY A 14 -24.63 13.21 3.27
CA GLY A 14 -25.90 12.51 3.06
C GLY A 14 -25.97 11.63 1.81
N CYS A 15 -25.07 11.78 0.84
CA CYS A 15 -25.02 10.94 -0.36
C CYS A 15 -24.23 9.65 -0.10
N LYS A 16 -24.88 8.49 -0.12
CA LYS A 16 -24.29 7.19 0.23
C LYS A 16 -24.60 6.07 -0.78
N THR A 17 -25.53 6.30 -1.70
CA THR A 17 -26.00 5.34 -2.69
C THR A 17 -25.70 5.82 -4.10
N PRO A 18 -25.59 4.92 -5.10
CA PRO A 18 -25.43 5.32 -6.50
C PRO A 18 -26.47 6.34 -6.98
N ALA A 19 -27.73 6.16 -6.58
CA ALA A 19 -28.84 7.04 -6.94
C ALA A 19 -28.60 8.50 -6.52
N ASP A 20 -27.93 8.73 -5.39
CA ASP A 20 -27.61 10.07 -4.89
C ASP A 20 -26.71 10.88 -5.82
N PHE A 21 -26.02 10.21 -6.76
CA PHE A 21 -25.08 10.82 -7.70
C PHE A 21 -25.60 10.87 -9.14
N GLU A 22 -26.79 10.33 -9.45
CA GLU A 22 -27.33 10.28 -10.82
C GLU A 22 -27.50 11.67 -11.43
N ALA A 23 -28.09 12.61 -10.68
CA ALA A 23 -28.25 14.00 -11.13
C ALA A 23 -26.90 14.66 -11.44
N LEU A 24 -25.88 14.40 -10.62
CA LEU A 24 -24.53 14.92 -10.85
C LEU A 24 -23.90 14.35 -12.13
N LEU A 25 -24.07 13.05 -12.39
CA LEU A 25 -23.55 12.41 -13.60
C LEU A 25 -24.24 12.95 -14.86
N ALA A 26 -25.56 13.15 -14.79
CA ALA A 26 -26.33 13.76 -15.88
C ALA A 26 -25.86 15.19 -16.17
N ASP A 27 -25.72 16.02 -15.14
CA ASP A 27 -25.24 17.40 -15.26
C ASP A 27 -23.83 17.49 -15.85
N ILE A 28 -22.92 16.59 -15.45
CA ILE A 28 -21.55 16.54 -15.99
C ILE A 28 -21.60 16.15 -17.48
N THR A 29 -22.39 15.14 -17.83
CA THR A 29 -22.51 14.64 -19.21
C THR A 29 -23.10 15.72 -20.12
N GLU A 30 -24.16 16.40 -19.69
CA GLU A 30 -24.81 17.48 -20.44
C GLU A 30 -23.84 18.64 -20.70
N ARG A 31 -23.08 19.06 -19.69
CA ARG A 31 -22.19 20.23 -19.80
C ARG A 31 -20.90 19.95 -20.55
N THR A 32 -20.40 18.72 -20.50
CA THR A 32 -19.09 18.38 -21.08
C THR A 32 -19.20 17.64 -22.40
N GLY A 33 -20.33 17.02 -22.69
CA GLY A 33 -20.50 16.08 -23.81
C GLY A 33 -19.69 14.78 -23.64
N LEU A 34 -19.04 14.57 -22.49
CA LEU A 34 -18.23 13.39 -22.22
C LEU A 34 -19.03 12.39 -21.36
N PRO A 35 -19.17 11.13 -21.78
CA PRO A 35 -19.84 10.12 -20.97
C PRO A 35 -19.04 9.85 -19.70
N ILE A 36 -19.69 9.96 -18.55
CA ILE A 36 -19.12 9.63 -17.24
C ILE A 36 -19.94 8.52 -16.57
N SER A 37 -19.25 7.60 -15.90
CA SER A 37 -19.87 6.48 -15.19
C SER A 37 -19.42 6.47 -13.73
N LEU A 38 -20.33 6.09 -12.82
CA LEU A 38 -19.97 5.84 -11.43
C LEU A 38 -19.21 4.51 -11.31
N ASP A 39 -17.96 4.58 -10.83
CA ASP A 39 -17.15 3.38 -10.53
C ASP A 39 -17.62 2.68 -9.24
N GLY A 40 -18.11 3.44 -8.26
CA GLY A 40 -18.67 2.93 -7.02
C GLY A 40 -18.73 3.99 -5.92
N VAL A 41 -19.48 3.70 -4.85
CA VAL A 41 -19.55 4.56 -3.67
C VAL A 41 -18.67 3.97 -2.58
N TYR A 42 -17.69 4.74 -2.11
CA TYR A 42 -16.79 4.32 -1.05
C TYR A 42 -17.48 4.38 0.32
N ARG A 43 -17.31 3.33 1.12
CA ARG A 43 -17.47 3.40 2.57
C ARG A 43 -16.33 4.23 3.17
N TRP A 44 -15.13 3.98 2.69
CA TRP A 44 -13.93 4.72 3.04
C TRP A 44 -12.84 4.58 1.98
N VAL A 45 -11.97 5.59 1.88
CA VAL A 45 -10.83 5.59 0.94
C VAL A 45 -9.64 6.37 1.52
N VAL A 46 -8.44 5.87 1.25
CA VAL A 46 -7.15 6.43 1.67
C VAL A 46 -6.36 6.81 0.43
N PHE A 47 -6.04 8.10 0.28
CA PHE A 47 -5.11 8.59 -0.73
C PHE A 47 -3.73 8.73 -0.12
N LEU A 48 -2.72 8.15 -0.77
CA LEU A 48 -1.36 8.13 -0.25
C LEU A 48 -0.52 9.25 -0.87
N PRO A 49 0.39 9.89 -0.10
CA PRO A 49 1.30 10.87 -0.65
C PRO A 49 2.26 10.24 -1.67
N SER A 50 2.90 11.08 -2.50
CA SER A 50 4.03 10.63 -3.32
C SER A 50 5.16 10.09 -2.45
N ARG A 51 5.87 9.08 -2.94
CA ARG A 51 7.15 8.65 -2.34
C ARG A 51 8.33 9.55 -2.71
N VAL A 52 8.16 10.43 -3.72
CA VAL A 52 9.23 11.27 -4.29
C VAL A 52 9.11 12.72 -3.81
N ASN A 53 7.89 13.18 -3.53
CA ASN A 53 7.62 14.52 -3.00
C ASN A 53 6.36 14.49 -2.13
N GLU A 54 6.53 14.45 -0.81
CA GLU A 54 5.42 14.40 0.16
C GLU A 54 4.42 15.56 0.00
N ARG A 55 4.82 16.68 -0.62
CA ARG A 55 3.96 17.87 -0.86
C ARG A 55 3.05 17.74 -2.08
N VAL A 56 3.19 16.68 -2.89
CA VAL A 56 2.33 16.44 -4.06
C VAL A 56 1.70 15.06 -3.92
N PRO A 57 0.37 14.94 -3.70
CA PRO A 57 -0.29 13.65 -3.75
C PRO A 57 -0.08 13.04 -5.15
N VAL A 58 0.45 11.82 -5.22
CA VAL A 58 0.50 11.09 -6.49
C VAL A 58 -0.87 10.46 -6.70
N PRO A 59 -1.66 10.91 -7.69
CA PRO A 59 -3.06 10.50 -7.82
C PRO A 59 -3.24 8.99 -8.12
N ASN A 60 -2.15 8.27 -8.37
CA ASN A 60 -2.15 6.86 -8.71
C ASN A 60 -2.00 5.91 -7.52
N ARG A 61 -1.91 6.41 -6.28
CA ARG A 61 -1.73 5.59 -5.07
C ARG A 61 -2.88 5.80 -4.09
N TYR A 62 -3.82 4.87 -4.07
CA TYR A 62 -4.92 4.86 -3.11
C TYR A 62 -5.45 3.45 -2.90
N PHE A 63 -6.15 3.26 -1.78
CA PHE A 63 -6.92 2.06 -1.52
C PHE A 63 -8.17 2.41 -0.73
N GLY A 64 -9.22 1.61 -0.83
CA GLY A 64 -10.49 1.89 -0.17
C GLY A 64 -11.46 0.73 -0.27
N VAL A 65 -12.57 0.85 0.42
CA VAL A 65 -13.64 -0.14 0.46
C VAL A 65 -14.92 0.51 -0.02
N PHE A 66 -15.58 -0.15 -0.97
CA PHE A 66 -16.90 0.25 -1.45
C PHE A 66 -18.00 -0.12 -0.46
N GLN A 67 -19.19 0.46 -0.62
CA GLN A 67 -20.34 0.15 0.24
C GLN A 67 -20.67 -1.35 0.26
N ASP A 68 -20.48 -2.04 -0.88
CA ASP A 68 -20.67 -3.48 -1.03
C ASP A 68 -19.57 -4.35 -0.38
N GLY A 69 -18.56 -3.73 0.23
CA GLY A 69 -17.44 -4.40 0.89
C GLY A 69 -16.27 -4.78 -0.04
N SER A 70 -16.39 -4.54 -1.35
CA SER A 70 -15.30 -4.82 -2.28
C SER A 70 -14.17 -3.80 -2.13
N ILE A 71 -12.93 -4.28 -2.28
CA ILE A 71 -11.71 -3.49 -2.01
C ILE A 71 -11.16 -2.94 -3.34
N LYS A 72 -11.04 -1.61 -3.43
CA LYS A 72 -10.32 -0.94 -4.53
C LYS A 72 -8.88 -0.70 -4.13
N VAL A 73 -7.96 -1.01 -5.03
CA VAL A 73 -6.51 -0.81 -4.81
C VAL A 73 -5.85 -0.28 -6.08
N ARG A 74 -5.07 0.81 -5.95
CA ARG A 74 -4.26 1.38 -7.04
C ARG A 74 -2.86 1.79 -6.55
N GLY A 75 -1.85 1.41 -7.34
CA GLY A 75 -0.46 1.91 -7.20
C GLY A 75 0.28 1.55 -5.91
N ILE A 76 -0.22 0.60 -5.13
CA ILE A 76 0.50 0.05 -3.96
C ILE A 76 1.05 -1.35 -4.25
N GLU A 77 1.88 -1.85 -3.34
CA GLU A 77 2.74 -3.03 -3.48
C GLU A 77 2.00 -4.27 -4.01
N CYS A 78 0.82 -4.61 -3.48
CA CYS A 78 0.08 -5.81 -3.88
C CYS A 78 -0.38 -5.81 -5.34
N ARG A 79 -0.45 -4.64 -6.00
CA ARG A 79 -0.77 -4.52 -7.43
C ARG A 79 0.48 -4.42 -8.30
N ARG A 80 1.67 -4.31 -7.71
CA ARG A 80 2.93 -4.25 -8.45
C ARG A 80 3.44 -5.66 -8.75
N ARG A 81 3.76 -5.92 -10.01
CA ARG A 81 4.27 -7.22 -10.47
C ARG A 81 5.66 -7.57 -9.92
N ASP A 82 6.39 -6.59 -9.38
CA ASP A 82 7.70 -6.76 -8.77
C ASP A 82 7.66 -7.03 -7.26
N THR A 83 6.48 -7.09 -6.65
CA THR A 83 6.33 -7.44 -5.23
C THR A 83 6.26 -8.95 -5.04
N PRO A 84 7.01 -9.53 -4.07
CA PRO A 84 6.89 -10.94 -3.72
C PRO A 84 5.44 -11.35 -3.41
N PRO A 85 4.95 -12.51 -3.89
CA PRO A 85 3.58 -12.97 -3.64
C PRO A 85 3.18 -13.00 -2.17
N PHE A 86 4.12 -13.38 -1.28
CA PHE A 86 3.93 -13.34 0.16
C PHE A 86 3.53 -11.93 0.63
N ILE A 87 4.33 -10.93 0.27
CA ILE A 87 4.12 -9.53 0.70
C ILE A 87 2.83 -8.97 0.11
N ALA A 88 2.56 -9.24 -1.18
CA ALA A 88 1.33 -8.82 -1.83
C ALA A 88 0.09 -9.41 -1.14
N LYS A 89 0.14 -10.70 -0.78
CA LYS A 89 -0.92 -11.39 -0.05
C LYS A 89 -1.09 -10.81 1.35
N THR A 90 -0.02 -10.65 2.11
CA THR A 90 -0.07 -10.07 3.46
C THR A 90 -0.69 -8.66 3.43
N GLN A 91 -0.27 -7.80 2.50
CA GLN A 91 -0.86 -6.45 2.36
C GLN A 91 -2.36 -6.51 2.00
N MET A 92 -2.76 -7.44 1.12
CA MET A 92 -4.18 -7.62 0.76
C MET A 92 -5.01 -8.12 1.96
N THR A 93 -4.51 -9.12 2.68
CA THR A 93 -5.21 -9.67 3.85
C THR A 93 -5.35 -8.64 4.99
N ILE A 94 -4.37 -7.76 5.16
CA ILE A 94 -4.52 -6.60 6.07
C ILE A 94 -5.70 -5.73 5.65
N MET A 95 -5.81 -5.39 4.35
CA MET A 95 -6.95 -4.61 3.85
C MET A 95 -8.28 -5.36 3.99
N GLU A 96 -8.31 -6.69 3.80
CA GLU A 96 -9.49 -7.53 4.03
C GLU A 96 -9.93 -7.56 5.49
N ILE A 97 -8.97 -7.57 6.43
CA ILE A 97 -9.28 -7.44 7.86
C ILE A 97 -9.92 -6.07 8.10
N LEU A 98 -9.27 -4.99 7.66
CA LEU A 98 -9.74 -3.61 7.84
C LEU A 98 -11.09 -3.34 7.17
N ALA A 99 -11.38 -3.97 6.03
CA ALA A 99 -12.65 -3.82 5.30
C ALA A 99 -13.87 -4.27 6.10
N LYS A 100 -13.68 -5.08 7.15
CA LYS A 100 -14.75 -5.48 8.07
C LYS A 100 -15.23 -4.34 8.95
N ALA A 101 -14.49 -3.22 9.04
CA ALA A 101 -14.95 -2.04 9.74
C ALA A 101 -16.06 -1.33 8.94
N GLU A 102 -17.22 -1.15 9.56
CA GLU A 102 -18.34 -0.41 8.98
C GLU A 102 -18.21 1.10 9.20
N ASP A 103 -17.61 1.50 10.31
CA ASP A 103 -17.34 2.90 10.65
C ASP A 103 -16.07 3.06 11.51
N ALA A 104 -15.80 4.29 11.95
CA ALA A 104 -14.62 4.64 12.72
C ALA A 104 -14.52 3.92 14.06
N GLU A 105 -15.64 3.60 14.72
CA GLU A 105 -15.62 2.88 16.00
C GLU A 105 -15.25 1.41 15.76
N HIS A 106 -15.88 0.76 14.78
CA HIS A 106 -15.51 -0.60 14.38
C HIS A 106 -14.06 -0.70 13.90
N LEU A 107 -13.51 0.37 13.30
CA LEU A 107 -12.10 0.41 12.89
C LEU A 107 -11.16 0.26 14.09
N LYS A 108 -11.48 0.86 15.24
CA LYS A 108 -10.68 0.73 16.47
C LYS A 108 -10.64 -0.71 16.98
N GLU A 109 -11.71 -1.47 16.77
CA GLU A 109 -11.79 -2.89 17.15
C GLU A 109 -11.07 -3.82 16.17
N VAL A 110 -11.08 -3.46 14.88
CA VAL A 110 -10.50 -4.26 13.79
C VAL A 110 -9.00 -4.02 13.64
N TYR A 111 -8.53 -2.80 13.91
CA TYR A 111 -7.13 -2.42 13.76
C TYR A 111 -6.14 -3.29 14.57
N PRO A 112 -6.40 -3.63 15.85
CA PRO A 112 -5.57 -4.59 16.60
C PRO A 112 -5.50 -5.98 15.95
N LYS A 113 -6.56 -6.44 15.30
CA LYS A 113 -6.57 -7.74 14.59
C LYS A 113 -5.64 -7.71 13.38
N ALA A 114 -5.60 -6.58 12.66
CA ALA A 114 -4.67 -6.39 11.55
C ALA A 114 -3.21 -6.36 12.04
N LEU A 115 -2.94 -5.71 13.17
CA LEU A 115 -1.61 -5.72 13.79
C LEU A 115 -1.19 -7.13 14.22
N ALA A 116 -2.07 -7.88 14.90
CA ALA A 116 -1.79 -9.25 15.30
C ALA A 116 -1.46 -10.16 14.10
N PHE A 117 -2.18 -9.99 12.99
CA PHE A 117 -1.88 -10.69 11.74
C PHE A 117 -0.49 -10.33 11.17
N VAL A 118 -0.10 -9.05 11.19
CA VAL A 118 1.24 -8.61 10.78
C VAL A 118 2.33 -9.28 11.62
N HIS A 119 2.15 -9.32 12.94
CA HIS A 119 3.10 -9.98 13.83
C HIS A 119 3.26 -11.46 13.50
N MET A 120 2.15 -12.18 13.30
CA MET A 120 2.17 -13.59 12.91
C MET A 120 2.93 -13.82 11.59
N GLU A 121 2.67 -13.00 10.57
CA GLU A 121 3.33 -13.13 9.26
C GLU A 121 4.83 -12.76 9.32
N MET A 122 5.19 -11.76 10.14
CA MET A 122 6.59 -11.40 10.40
C MET A 122 7.34 -12.54 11.08
N GLU A 123 6.72 -13.22 12.05
CA GLU A 123 7.28 -14.41 12.70
C GLU A 123 7.36 -15.61 11.77
N ALA A 124 6.37 -15.80 10.88
CA ALA A 124 6.43 -16.84 9.85
C ALA A 124 7.63 -16.62 8.91
N LEU A 125 7.88 -15.37 8.52
CA LEU A 125 9.03 -14.99 7.70
C LEU A 125 10.36 -15.20 8.45
N ARG A 126 10.45 -14.78 9.71
CA ARG A 126 11.63 -14.97 10.57
C ARG A 126 12.00 -16.43 10.76
N ALA A 127 10.99 -17.26 11.01
CA ALA A 127 11.15 -18.70 11.23
C ALA A 127 11.38 -19.50 9.93
N GLY A 128 11.48 -18.85 8.76
CA GLY A 128 11.67 -19.54 7.48
C GLY A 128 10.48 -20.41 7.04
N ARG A 129 9.28 -20.15 7.58
CA ARG A 129 8.06 -20.92 7.27
C ARG A 129 7.39 -20.49 5.96
N VAL A 130 7.91 -19.45 5.30
CA VAL A 130 7.40 -18.96 4.02
C VAL A 130 8.08 -19.71 2.87
N PRO A 131 7.33 -20.40 1.99
CA PRO A 131 7.88 -21.05 0.81
C PRO A 131 8.63 -20.08 -0.09
N LEU A 132 9.75 -20.53 -0.69
CA LEU A 132 10.62 -19.70 -1.52
C LEU A 132 9.91 -19.12 -2.74
N GLU A 133 8.97 -19.87 -3.32
CA GLU A 133 8.16 -19.46 -4.46
C GLU A 133 7.35 -18.20 -4.14
N LYS A 134 6.94 -18.04 -2.87
CA LYS A 134 6.21 -16.85 -2.41
C LYS A 134 7.12 -15.66 -2.13
N LEU A 135 8.43 -15.87 -2.05
CA LEU A 135 9.44 -14.82 -1.89
C LEU A 135 10.00 -14.33 -3.24
N LEU A 136 9.62 -14.95 -4.35
CA LEU A 136 10.13 -14.58 -5.67
C LEU A 136 9.80 -13.14 -6.06
N VAL A 137 10.84 -12.40 -6.43
CA VAL A 137 10.73 -11.09 -7.06
C VAL A 137 10.76 -11.29 -8.57
N SER A 138 9.86 -10.61 -9.27
CA SER A 138 9.82 -10.62 -10.73
C SER A 138 10.05 -9.21 -11.26
N GLN A 139 11.15 -8.98 -11.98
CA GLN A 139 11.45 -7.65 -12.55
C GLN A 139 11.62 -7.75 -14.05
N LYS A 140 11.12 -6.72 -14.75
CA LYS A 140 11.32 -6.57 -16.19
C LYS A 140 12.74 -6.06 -16.43
N LEU A 141 13.49 -6.72 -17.30
CA LEU A 141 14.73 -6.18 -17.80
C LEU A 141 14.39 -5.04 -18.79
N SER A 142 14.71 -3.80 -18.42
CA SER A 142 14.34 -2.63 -19.21
C SER A 142 15.39 -2.23 -20.25
N ARG A 143 16.64 -2.66 -20.08
CA ARG A 143 17.78 -2.35 -20.95
C ARG A 143 18.72 -3.55 -21.05
N GLU A 144 19.62 -3.52 -22.03
CA GLU A 144 20.71 -4.49 -22.14
C GLU A 144 21.67 -4.38 -20.94
N LEU A 145 22.29 -5.50 -20.55
CA LEU A 145 23.13 -5.55 -19.34
C LEU A 145 24.36 -4.63 -19.40
N CYS A 146 24.87 -4.37 -20.60
CA CYS A 146 26.02 -3.49 -20.85
C CYS A 146 25.72 -2.01 -20.61
N GLU A 147 24.45 -1.60 -20.49
CA GLU A 147 24.04 -0.20 -20.32
C GLU A 147 23.90 0.22 -18.84
N TYR A 148 24.15 -0.68 -17.88
CA TYR A 148 23.99 -0.37 -16.45
C TYR A 148 25.33 -0.02 -15.80
N SER A 149 25.44 1.20 -15.27
CA SER A 149 26.61 1.68 -14.48
C SER A 149 26.77 0.96 -13.14
N SER A 150 25.69 0.43 -12.57
CA SER A 150 25.71 -0.59 -11.51
C SER A 150 24.66 -1.66 -11.80
N PRO A 151 24.98 -2.96 -11.68
CA PRO A 151 24.05 -4.00 -12.09
C PRO A 151 22.89 -4.09 -11.08
N SER A 152 21.69 -3.75 -11.55
CA SER A 152 20.45 -3.92 -10.78
C SER A 152 20.25 -5.38 -10.33
N PRO A 153 19.41 -5.65 -9.31
CA PRO A 153 19.06 -7.03 -8.93
C PRO A 153 18.63 -7.90 -10.11
N ALA A 154 17.78 -7.37 -10.99
CA ALA A 154 17.38 -8.02 -12.23
C ALA A 154 18.58 -8.30 -13.14
N ALA A 155 19.47 -7.33 -13.35
CA ALA A 155 20.64 -7.49 -14.19
C ALA A 155 21.59 -8.59 -13.67
N ARG A 156 21.81 -8.65 -12.35
CA ARG A 156 22.62 -9.70 -11.71
C ARG A 156 21.99 -11.09 -11.86
N ALA A 157 20.67 -11.19 -11.73
CA ALA A 157 19.96 -12.45 -11.96
C ALA A 157 20.04 -12.90 -13.43
N VAL A 158 19.91 -11.97 -14.38
CA VAL A 158 20.05 -12.30 -15.81
C VAL A 158 21.47 -12.76 -16.15
N ARG A 159 22.50 -12.15 -15.54
CA ARG A 159 23.89 -12.62 -15.72
C ARG A 159 24.06 -14.09 -15.33
N GLN A 160 23.48 -14.51 -14.20
CA GLN A 160 23.52 -15.91 -13.77
C GLN A 160 22.84 -16.85 -14.78
N LEU A 161 21.73 -16.41 -15.38
CA LEU A 161 21.05 -17.19 -16.42
C LEU A 161 21.90 -17.28 -17.70
N GLN A 162 22.60 -16.21 -18.09
CA GLN A 162 23.49 -16.22 -19.24
C GLN A 162 24.73 -17.10 -19.03
N GLU A 163 25.29 -17.12 -17.81
CA GLU A 163 26.37 -18.04 -17.42
C GLU A 163 25.93 -19.51 -17.53
N ASP A 164 24.63 -19.79 -17.33
CA ASP A 164 23.98 -21.10 -17.54
C ASP A 164 23.53 -21.33 -19.01
N GLY A 165 23.98 -20.51 -19.96
CA GLY A 165 23.67 -20.62 -21.38
C GLY A 165 22.25 -20.17 -21.77
N LYS A 166 21.49 -19.55 -20.86
CA LYS A 166 20.13 -19.07 -21.13
C LYS A 166 20.13 -17.65 -21.69
N VAL A 167 19.45 -17.48 -22.82
CA VAL A 167 19.31 -16.18 -23.46
C VAL A 167 18.08 -15.46 -22.89
N VAL A 168 18.31 -14.36 -22.17
CA VAL A 168 17.25 -13.44 -21.73
C VAL A 168 17.34 -12.17 -22.54
N ARG A 169 16.22 -11.76 -23.15
CA ARG A 169 16.13 -10.55 -23.97
C ARG A 169 15.56 -9.37 -23.17
N PRO A 170 15.92 -8.12 -23.48
CA PRO A 170 15.20 -6.96 -22.97
C PRO A 170 13.70 -7.08 -23.18
N GLY A 171 12.93 -6.62 -22.21
CA GLY A 171 11.47 -6.76 -22.20
C GLY A 171 10.97 -8.01 -21.46
N GLN A 172 11.79 -9.05 -21.31
CA GLN A 172 11.45 -10.23 -20.53
C GLN A 172 11.55 -9.98 -19.03
N ARG A 173 10.86 -10.82 -18.26
CA ARG A 173 10.86 -10.77 -16.80
C ARG A 173 11.78 -11.85 -16.25
N VAL A 174 12.66 -11.46 -15.35
CA VAL A 174 13.51 -12.37 -14.60
C VAL A 174 12.92 -12.56 -13.21
N ARG A 175 12.91 -13.81 -12.74
CA ARG A 175 12.53 -14.17 -11.37
C ARG A 175 13.79 -14.45 -10.57
N PHE A 176 13.85 -13.92 -9.36
CA PHE A 176 14.98 -14.13 -8.48
C PHE A 176 14.59 -14.01 -7.00
N LEU A 177 15.44 -14.57 -6.14
CA LEU A 177 15.41 -14.37 -4.70
C LEU A 177 16.50 -13.38 -4.29
N PHE A 178 16.25 -12.60 -3.25
CA PHE A 178 17.33 -11.92 -2.54
C PHE A 178 18.09 -12.90 -1.64
N THR A 179 19.41 -12.87 -1.75
CA THR A 179 20.30 -13.74 -0.98
C THR A 179 21.39 -12.95 -0.27
N LEU A 180 21.98 -13.55 0.76
CA LEU A 180 23.13 -13.02 1.48
C LEU A 180 24.40 -13.12 0.62
N GLY A 181 25.37 -12.25 0.89
CA GLY A 181 26.65 -12.23 0.19
C GLY A 181 26.58 -11.67 -1.24
N LYS A 182 27.66 -11.84 -2.01
CA LYS A 182 27.68 -11.53 -3.45
C LYS A 182 27.24 -12.79 -4.22
N PRO A 183 26.40 -12.66 -5.26
CA PRO A 183 25.94 -11.43 -5.91
C PRO A 183 24.69 -10.80 -5.28
N GLY A 184 24.20 -11.30 -4.14
CA GLY A 184 23.08 -10.71 -3.38
C GLY A 184 21.70 -10.97 -3.99
N VAL A 185 21.65 -11.78 -5.05
CA VAL A 185 20.45 -12.33 -5.66
C VAL A 185 20.75 -13.72 -6.19
N ARG A 186 19.72 -14.55 -6.32
CA ARG A 186 19.79 -15.83 -7.03
C ARG A 186 18.65 -15.92 -8.03
N ALA A 187 18.96 -16.06 -9.31
CA ALA A 187 17.96 -16.30 -10.34
C ALA A 187 17.21 -17.61 -10.02
N TRP A 188 15.89 -17.61 -10.24
CA TRP A 188 15.07 -18.78 -9.92
C TRP A 188 15.28 -19.92 -10.91
N ASP A 189 15.48 -19.56 -12.18
CA ASP A 189 15.51 -20.50 -13.28
C ASP A 189 16.93 -21.07 -13.51
N VAL A 190 17.82 -21.09 -12.52
CA VAL A 190 19.11 -21.81 -12.60
C VAL A 190 18.92 -23.27 -12.16
N PRO A 191 19.77 -24.22 -12.61
CA PRO A 191 19.54 -25.66 -12.40
C PRO A 191 19.66 -26.07 -10.93
N GLU A 192 20.56 -25.40 -10.20
CA GLU A 192 20.80 -25.69 -8.80
C GLU A 192 19.70 -25.08 -7.91
N PRO A 193 19.09 -25.86 -7.01
CA PRO A 193 18.06 -25.37 -6.13
C PRO A 193 18.60 -24.29 -5.18
N PRO A 194 17.82 -23.25 -4.88
CA PRO A 194 18.21 -22.23 -3.91
C PRO A 194 18.29 -22.82 -2.49
N ASP A 195 19.42 -22.61 -1.82
CA ASP A 195 19.58 -22.97 -0.41
C ASP A 195 18.95 -21.89 0.48
N LEU A 196 17.98 -22.32 1.30
CA LEU A 196 17.24 -21.51 2.27
C LEU A 196 18.14 -20.70 3.21
N ARG A 197 19.30 -21.26 3.59
CA ARG A 197 20.25 -20.62 4.53
C ARG A 197 20.83 -19.31 3.98
N TYR A 198 20.82 -19.14 2.66
CA TYR A 198 21.34 -17.94 2.01
C TYR A 198 20.25 -16.93 1.69
N VAL A 199 18.98 -17.16 2.04
CA VAL A 199 17.91 -16.18 1.81
C VAL A 199 18.12 -14.96 2.70
N ASP A 200 18.05 -13.76 2.11
CA ASP A 200 18.16 -12.51 2.86
C ASP A 200 16.82 -12.16 3.53
N VAL A 201 16.53 -12.86 4.64
CA VAL A 201 15.31 -12.67 5.43
C VAL A 201 15.14 -11.22 5.86
N LYS A 202 16.22 -10.53 6.26
CA LYS A 202 16.20 -9.12 6.68
C LYS A 202 15.70 -8.19 5.58
N ARG A 203 16.09 -8.46 4.34
CA ARG A 203 15.59 -7.70 3.18
C ARG A 203 14.10 -7.92 2.95
N TYR A 204 13.61 -9.15 3.06
CA TYR A 204 12.17 -9.41 2.95
C TYR A 204 11.37 -8.79 4.10
N GLN A 205 11.91 -8.77 5.33
CA GLN A 205 11.29 -8.05 6.46
C GLN A 205 11.15 -6.56 6.16
N THR A 206 12.18 -5.96 5.56
CA THR A 206 12.14 -4.54 5.16
C THR A 206 11.09 -4.27 4.09
N LEU A 207 10.97 -5.17 3.09
CA LEU A 207 9.95 -5.06 2.05
C LEU A 207 8.53 -5.24 2.65
N LEU A 208 8.36 -6.22 3.54
CA LEU A 208 7.09 -6.45 4.22
C LEU A 208 6.70 -5.24 5.07
N LYS A 209 7.61 -4.72 5.89
CA LYS A 209 7.38 -3.53 6.71
C LYS A 209 6.89 -2.34 5.88
N ARG A 210 7.53 -2.06 4.75
CA ARG A 210 7.12 -0.97 3.84
C ARG A 210 5.70 -1.17 3.29
N ALA A 211 5.34 -2.39 2.91
CA ALA A 211 4.00 -2.71 2.41
C ALA A 211 2.94 -2.59 3.51
N VAL A 212 3.27 -3.04 4.73
CA VAL A 212 2.40 -2.92 5.91
C VAL A 212 2.19 -1.45 6.28
N GLU A 213 3.26 -0.67 6.40
CA GLU A 213 3.21 0.77 6.76
C GLU A 213 2.38 1.58 5.75
N THR A 214 2.45 1.22 4.46
CA THR A 214 1.64 1.86 3.41
C THR A 214 0.13 1.78 3.70
N VAL A 215 -0.32 0.74 4.40
CA VAL A 215 -1.74 0.56 4.77
C VAL A 215 -1.99 1.01 6.21
N LEU A 216 -1.19 0.54 7.17
CA LEU A 216 -1.48 0.71 8.59
C LEU A 216 -1.10 2.10 9.15
N ALA A 217 -0.14 2.81 8.56
CA ALA A 217 0.22 4.15 9.05
C ALA A 217 -0.93 5.16 8.97
N PRO A 218 -1.59 5.39 7.80
CA PRO A 218 -2.72 6.32 7.73
C PRO A 218 -3.93 5.84 8.57
N ILE A 219 -4.16 4.54 8.66
CA ILE A 219 -5.23 3.97 9.49
C ILE A 219 -4.94 4.20 10.98
N GLY A 220 -3.71 3.93 11.42
CA GLY A 220 -3.29 4.12 12.80
C GLY A 220 -3.37 5.58 13.25
N GLN A 221 -3.04 6.53 12.38
CA GLN A 221 -3.26 7.96 12.64
C GLN A 221 -4.75 8.26 12.86
N SER A 222 -5.64 7.70 12.04
CA SER A 222 -7.09 7.87 12.21
C SER A 222 -7.63 7.20 13.48
N VAL A 223 -7.16 6.01 13.83
CA VAL A 223 -7.59 5.27 15.04
C VAL A 223 -7.16 5.99 16.32
N ASN A 224 -5.96 6.57 16.34
CA ASN A 224 -5.35 7.15 17.54
C ASN A 224 -5.66 8.65 17.72
N GLY A 225 -6.60 9.22 16.96
CA GLY A 225 -6.94 10.64 17.06
C GLY A 225 -5.84 11.59 16.59
N GLY A 226 -5.01 11.16 15.62
CA GLY A 226 -3.94 11.95 15.05
C GLY A 226 -4.44 13.28 14.46
N LYS A 227 -3.54 14.27 14.41
CA LYS A 227 -3.75 15.52 13.68
C LYS A 227 -3.85 15.20 12.18
N ASP A 228 -4.66 15.96 11.45
CA ASP A 228 -4.81 16.00 9.98
C ASP A 228 -5.96 15.14 9.43
N LYS A 229 -7.03 15.71 8.85
CA LYS A 229 -7.14 16.59 7.66
C LYS A 229 -6.52 16.04 6.36
N GLU A 230 -5.60 15.06 6.41
CA GLU A 230 -4.93 14.50 5.22
C GLU A 230 -5.54 13.18 4.71
N CYS A 231 -6.37 12.52 5.50
CA CYS A 231 -7.23 11.43 5.05
C CYS A 231 -8.71 11.81 5.21
N PRO A 232 -9.22 12.80 4.44
CA PRO A 232 -10.59 13.32 4.61
C PRO A 232 -11.69 12.28 4.38
N TYR A 233 -11.35 11.08 3.90
CA TYR A 233 -12.31 10.04 3.53
C TYR A 233 -12.08 8.71 4.26
N LEU A 234 -11.28 8.71 5.34
CA LEU A 234 -11.10 7.49 6.13
C LEU A 234 -12.41 7.10 6.79
N PHE A 235 -13.09 8.03 7.45
CA PHE A 235 -14.48 7.89 7.87
C PHE A 235 -15.02 9.32 8.00
N PRO A 236 -16.22 9.65 7.48
CA PRO A 236 -16.81 10.95 7.77
C PRO A 236 -16.92 11.09 9.29
N VAL A 237 -16.33 12.15 9.85
CA VAL A 237 -16.39 12.44 11.28
C VAL A 237 -17.85 12.57 11.67
N LYS A 238 -18.41 11.58 12.38
CA LYS A 238 -19.72 11.73 13.02
C LYS A 238 -19.54 12.86 14.04
N ASN A 239 -20.21 13.99 13.78
CA ASN A 239 -20.21 15.25 14.54
C ASN A 239 -19.21 16.32 14.09
N ILE A 240 -19.43 16.89 12.91
CA ILE A 240 -19.22 18.33 12.74
C ILE A 240 -20.57 18.97 13.01
N LYS A 241 -20.76 19.59 14.18
CA LYS A 241 -21.83 20.57 14.33
C LYS A 241 -21.57 21.65 13.27
N PRO A 242 -22.58 22.07 12.49
CA PRO A 242 -22.38 23.17 11.55
C PRO A 242 -21.80 24.35 12.33
N LEU A 243 -20.71 24.94 11.82
CA LEU A 243 -20.21 26.20 12.34
C LEU A 243 -21.36 27.20 12.24
N GLY A 244 -21.95 27.50 13.39
CA GLY A 244 -22.84 28.64 13.53
C GLY A 244 -22.08 29.89 13.13
N GLU A 245 -22.76 30.76 12.40
CA GLU A 245 -22.23 32.04 11.97
C GLU A 245 -21.71 32.84 13.18
N GLY A 246 -20.47 33.32 13.07
CA GLY A 246 -19.89 34.32 13.97
C GLY A 246 -19.27 33.77 15.25
N GLY A 247 -17.94 33.83 15.34
CA GLY A 247 -17.24 33.61 16.60
C GLY A 247 -15.74 33.41 16.43
N THR A 248 -14.99 34.51 16.35
CA THR A 248 -13.53 34.51 16.50
C THR A 248 -13.19 33.98 17.88
N GLN A 249 -12.40 32.90 18.00
CA GLN A 249 -11.64 32.66 19.22
C GLN A 249 -10.30 31.96 18.96
N GLN A 250 -9.34 32.50 19.68
CA GLN A 250 -7.90 32.33 19.67
C GLN A 250 -7.53 30.98 20.31
N LEU A 251 -6.70 30.18 19.64
CA LEU A 251 -6.24 28.89 20.18
C LEU A 251 -4.99 29.10 21.03
N ASP A 252 -5.14 28.85 22.34
CA ASP A 252 -4.03 28.75 23.29
C ASP A 252 -3.11 27.58 22.94
N VAL A 253 -1.85 27.92 22.70
CA VAL A 253 -0.74 27.01 22.40
C VAL A 253 -0.01 26.63 23.68
N HIS A 254 -0.58 25.75 24.50
CA HIS A 254 0.20 25.01 25.50
C HIS A 254 -0.49 23.69 25.87
N ASN A 255 -0.20 22.64 25.10
CA ASN A 255 0.05 21.28 25.58
C ASN A 255 0.27 20.36 24.38
N LEU A 256 1.52 20.29 23.94
CA LEU A 256 2.00 19.26 23.00
C LEU A 256 3.12 18.52 23.71
N SER A 257 2.85 17.29 24.12
CA SER A 257 3.89 16.31 24.46
C SER A 257 3.91 15.23 23.36
N PRO A 258 5.10 14.73 22.94
CA PRO A 258 5.22 13.88 21.75
C PRO A 258 5.30 12.39 22.12
N ASP A 259 4.25 11.60 21.83
CA ASP A 259 4.21 10.19 22.24
C ASP A 259 4.55 9.16 21.14
N HIS A 260 5.84 8.81 21.12
CA HIS A 260 6.54 7.51 21.09
C HIS A 260 5.89 6.14 20.75
N SER A 261 4.60 6.00 20.42
CA SER A 261 3.97 4.65 20.41
C SER A 261 4.19 3.79 19.15
N PHE A 262 4.58 4.36 18.01
CA PHE A 262 4.73 3.57 16.76
C PHE A 262 6.10 2.92 16.56
N ARG A 263 7.17 3.43 17.21
CA ARG A 263 8.53 2.87 17.06
C ARG A 263 8.73 1.57 17.84
N ASN A 264 8.09 1.45 19.00
CA ASN A 264 8.31 0.32 19.91
C ASN A 264 7.60 -0.98 19.48
N ALA A 265 6.49 -0.90 18.74
CA ALA A 265 5.80 -2.10 18.25
C ALA A 265 6.62 -2.89 17.20
N ILE A 266 7.62 -2.27 16.57
CA ILE A 266 8.44 -2.89 15.52
C ILE A 266 9.88 -3.19 16.00
N GLN A 267 10.33 -2.61 17.12
CA GLN A 267 11.69 -2.78 17.65
C GLN A 267 11.82 -3.72 18.86
N GLY A 268 10.73 -4.29 19.39
CA GLY A 268 10.81 -5.23 20.52
C GLY A 268 11.38 -6.60 20.13
N GLY A 269 12.68 -6.79 20.33
CA GLY A 269 13.33 -8.10 20.17
C GLY A 269 14.87 -8.06 20.18
N GLU A 270 15.48 -7.30 21.09
CA GLU A 270 16.88 -7.53 21.51
C GLU A 270 16.94 -7.44 23.03
N HIS A 271 16.98 -8.61 23.68
CA HIS A 271 17.68 -8.88 24.93
C HIS A 271 18.13 -10.34 24.88
#